data_AF-A0AAV5Q676-F1
#
_entry.id   AF-A0AAV5Q676-F1
#
_cell.length_a   1.000
_cell.length_b   1.000
_cell.length_c   1.000
_cell.angle_alpha   90.00
_cell.angle_beta   90.00
_cell.angle_gamma   90.00
#
_symmetry.space_group_name_H-M   'P 1'
#
loop_
_entity.id
_entity.type
_entity.pdbx_description
1 polymer ?
#
loop_
_entity_poly.entity_id
_entity_poly.type
_entity_poly.pdbx_seq_one_letter_code
_entity_poly.pdbx_strand_id
1 'polypeptide(L)'
;MSLNISISSPTLSSLLPSLIRSESGILLGENSVSDELARDSDVTVSTTITPQAEYKGFASHVLFCFAVILWLCWCFLPDALLNRLGIDYYPSKWWALAVPAYVLVLMVYGYVALWSYNRESLTLPLDDIRNFVDDSGVVLTSVKKLKHTELDEYCFKPTNGVWDLPIVTVNNVLYGNNGAF
;
A
#
# COMPACT_ATOMS: atom_id res chain seq x y z
N MET A 1 -40.83 9.59 61.74
CA MET A 1 -39.97 8.81 60.82
C MET A 1 -39.72 9.67 59.60
N SER A 2 -38.68 10.51 59.65
CA SER A 2 -38.31 11.44 58.57
C SER A 2 -37.01 10.94 57.94
N LEU A 3 -37.09 10.45 56.70
CA LEU A 3 -35.92 10.09 55.90
C LEU A 3 -35.31 11.38 55.33
N ASN A 4 -34.14 11.74 55.82
CA ASN A 4 -33.38 12.89 55.36
C ASN A 4 -32.48 12.44 54.19
N ILE A 5 -32.85 12.77 52.96
CA ILE A 5 -32.04 12.47 51.77
C ILE A 5 -31.07 13.64 51.59
N SER A 6 -29.82 13.44 52.00
CA SER A 6 -28.73 14.39 51.77
C SER A 6 -28.21 14.20 50.35
N ILE A 7 -28.48 15.16 49.46
CA ILE A 7 -27.91 15.20 48.11
C ILE A 7 -26.56 15.92 48.21
N SER A 8 -25.47 15.17 48.29
CA SER A 8 -24.11 15.73 48.22
C SER A 8 -23.78 16.12 46.78
N SER A 9 -23.72 17.43 46.50
CA SER A 9 -23.25 17.96 45.22
C SER A 9 -21.74 17.73 45.07
N PRO A 10 -21.25 17.09 43.99
CA PRO A 10 -19.81 16.93 43.77
C PRO A 10 -19.19 18.31 43.47
N THR A 11 -18.19 18.70 44.26
CA THR A 11 -17.44 19.94 44.06
C THR A 11 -16.51 19.81 42.85
N LEU A 12 -16.32 20.90 42.09
CA LEU A 12 -15.57 20.96 40.82
C LEU A 12 -14.12 20.40 40.94
N SER A 13 -13.53 20.48 42.13
CA SER A 13 -12.20 19.92 42.44
C SER A 13 -12.17 18.38 42.45
N SER A 14 -13.29 17.71 42.71
CA SER A 14 -13.38 16.24 42.72
C SER A 14 -13.51 15.63 41.31
N LEU A 15 -13.95 16.43 40.33
CA LEU A 15 -14.15 16.02 38.93
C LEU A 15 -12.95 16.37 38.03
N LEU A 16 -12.10 17.32 38.42
CA LEU A 16 -10.89 17.69 37.69
C LEU A 16 -9.94 16.52 37.39
N PRO A 17 -9.64 15.62 38.35
CA PRO A 17 -8.74 14.50 38.09
C PRO A 17 -9.32 13.45 37.14
N SER A 18 -10.64 13.23 37.17
CA SER A 18 -11.31 12.28 36.28
C SER A 18 -11.46 12.85 34.87
N LEU A 19 -11.69 14.16 34.73
CA LEU A 19 -11.72 14.83 33.42
C LEU A 19 -10.34 14.88 32.78
N ILE A 20 -9.28 15.22 33.52
CA ILE A 20 -7.90 15.19 32.99
C ILE A 20 -7.50 13.77 32.60
N ARG A 21 -7.89 12.75 33.39
CA ARG A 21 -7.65 11.35 33.01
C ARG A 21 -8.44 10.93 31.77
N SER A 22 -9.68 11.39 31.63
CA SER A 22 -10.51 11.15 30.44
C SER A 22 -9.94 11.84 29.20
N GLU A 23 -9.56 13.11 29.29
CA GLU A 23 -8.92 13.85 28.21
C GLU A 23 -7.59 13.20 27.85
N SER A 24 -6.73 12.88 28.82
CA SER A 24 -5.45 12.20 28.54
C SER A 24 -5.63 10.83 27.88
N GLY A 25 -6.67 10.07 28.24
CA GLY A 25 -6.99 8.79 27.61
C GLY A 25 -7.52 8.97 26.19
N ILE A 26 -8.34 10.00 25.96
CA ILE A 26 -8.86 10.33 24.62
C ILE A 26 -7.76 10.87 23.73
N LEU A 27 -6.86 11.73 24.24
CA LEU A 27 -5.75 12.29 23.46
C LEU A 27 -4.73 11.21 23.11
N LEU A 28 -4.44 10.28 24.03
CA LEU A 28 -3.58 9.12 23.74
C LEU A 28 -4.25 8.16 22.75
N GLY A 29 -5.56 7.95 22.86
CA GLY A 29 -6.34 7.16 21.90
C GLY A 29 -6.35 7.79 20.51
N GLU A 30 -6.69 9.08 20.41
CA GLU A 30 -6.73 9.83 19.15
C GLU A 30 -5.35 9.95 18.49
N ASN A 31 -4.29 10.20 19.27
CA ASN A 31 -2.93 10.22 18.75
C ASN A 31 -2.47 8.83 18.29
N SER A 32 -2.84 7.76 19.01
CA SER A 32 -2.50 6.39 18.60
C SER A 32 -3.21 5.97 17.31
N VAL A 33 -4.49 6.33 17.17
CA VAL A 33 -5.29 6.09 15.97
C VAL A 33 -4.74 6.93 14.82
N SER A 34 -4.42 8.21 15.05
CA SER A 34 -3.81 9.08 14.03
C SER A 34 -2.42 8.59 13.59
N ASP A 35 -1.58 8.09 14.51
CA ASP A 35 -0.29 7.48 14.21
C ASP A 35 -0.43 6.16 13.44
N GLU A 36 -1.46 5.37 13.75
CA GLU A 36 -1.77 4.13 13.05
C GLU A 36 -2.27 4.41 11.63
N LEU A 37 -3.20 5.36 11.46
CA LEU A 37 -3.66 5.81 10.15
C LEU A 37 -2.54 6.47 9.35
N ALA A 38 -1.67 7.27 9.98
CA ALA A 38 -0.52 7.87 9.32
C ALA A 38 0.45 6.80 8.80
N ARG A 39 0.63 5.72 9.59
CA ARG A 39 1.48 4.59 9.21
C ARG A 39 0.87 3.74 8.10
N ASP A 40 -0.43 3.48 8.13
CA ASP A 40 -1.15 2.75 7.08
C ASP A 40 -1.26 3.57 5.78
N SER A 41 -1.24 4.91 5.90
CA SER A 41 -1.20 5.80 4.74
C SER A 41 0.18 5.88 4.07
N ASP A 42 1.25 5.48 4.76
CA ASP A 42 2.59 5.49 4.20
C ASP A 42 2.84 4.23 3.35
N VAL A 43 2.74 4.42 2.03
CA VAL A 43 2.99 3.38 1.01
C VAL A 43 4.41 2.81 1.03
N THR A 44 5.35 3.42 1.77
CA THR A 44 6.73 2.93 1.94
C THR A 44 7.01 2.24 3.27
N VAL A 45 6.09 2.30 4.24
CA VAL A 45 6.25 1.60 5.51
C VAL A 45 5.69 0.20 5.37
N SER A 46 6.56 -0.81 5.34
CA SER A 46 6.12 -2.20 5.47
C SER A 46 5.63 -2.42 6.91
N THR A 47 4.33 -2.30 7.15
CA THR A 47 3.71 -2.39 8.50
C THR A 47 3.74 -3.78 9.12
N THR A 48 4.40 -4.77 8.49
CA THR A 48 4.59 -6.12 9.01
C THR A 48 6.07 -6.48 9.13
N ILE A 49 6.83 -5.70 9.91
CA ILE A 49 8.13 -6.19 10.43
C ILE A 49 7.85 -7.19 11.54
N THR A 50 7.79 -8.48 11.18
CA THR A 50 7.89 -9.52 12.21
C THR A 50 9.20 -9.27 12.99
N PRO A 51 9.23 -9.44 14.32
CA PRO A 51 10.45 -9.22 15.14
C PRO A 51 11.62 -10.13 14.73
N GLN A 52 11.40 -11.02 13.77
CA GLN A 52 12.35 -11.99 13.24
C GLN A 52 12.79 -11.70 11.80
N ALA A 53 12.21 -10.69 11.13
CA ALA A 53 12.51 -10.39 9.73
C ALA A 53 13.98 -10.00 9.53
N GLU A 54 14.52 -9.19 10.44
CA GLU A 54 15.88 -8.62 10.34
C GLU A 54 16.96 -9.69 10.30
N TYR A 55 16.98 -10.61 11.27
CA TYR A 55 18.03 -11.63 11.32
C TYR A 55 17.84 -12.72 10.26
N LYS A 56 16.60 -13.01 9.82
CA LYS A 56 16.36 -13.97 8.73
C LYS A 56 16.90 -13.44 7.40
N GLY A 57 16.69 -12.15 7.12
CA GLY A 57 17.25 -11.49 5.95
C GLY A 57 18.78 -11.54 5.99
N PHE A 58 19.39 -11.13 7.10
CA PHE A 58 20.84 -11.19 7.28
C PHE A 58 21.43 -12.61 7.14
N ALA A 59 20.84 -13.60 7.81
CA ALA A 59 21.31 -14.98 7.74
C ALA A 59 21.21 -15.55 6.32
N SER A 60 20.10 -15.28 5.62
CA SER A 60 19.93 -15.70 4.22
C SER A 60 20.95 -15.03 3.30
N HIS A 61 21.23 -13.73 3.49
CA HIS A 61 22.22 -13.01 2.69
C HIS A 61 23.62 -13.61 2.84
N VAL A 62 24.05 -13.88 4.08
CA VAL A 62 25.36 -14.51 4.34
C VAL A 62 25.42 -15.91 3.72
N LEU A 63 24.36 -16.71 3.85
CA LEU A 63 24.26 -18.04 3.25
C LEU A 63 24.36 -17.98 1.72
N PHE A 64 23.63 -17.07 1.08
CA PHE A 64 23.66 -16.89 -0.37
C PHE A 64 25.03 -16.42 -0.86
N CYS A 65 25.63 -15.44 -0.20
CA CYS A 65 26.99 -14.98 -0.53
C CYS A 65 28.00 -16.12 -0.43
N PHE A 66 27.94 -16.92 0.63
CA PHE A 66 28.81 -18.09 0.80
C PHE A 66 28.59 -19.15 -0.29
N ALA A 67 27.32 -19.47 -0.60
CA ALA A 67 26.98 -20.41 -1.66
C ALA A 67 27.44 -19.94 -3.04
N VAL A 68 27.30 -18.65 -3.35
CA VAL A 68 27.80 -18.04 -4.60
C VAL A 68 29.31 -18.10 -4.67
N ILE A 69 30.04 -17.80 -3.59
CA ILE A 69 31.50 -17.92 -3.57
C ILE A 69 31.92 -19.35 -3.84
N LEU A 70 31.33 -20.33 -3.15
CA LEU A 70 31.61 -21.75 -3.40
C LEU A 70 31.31 -22.16 -4.84
N TRP A 71 30.19 -21.69 -5.40
CA TRP A 71 29.82 -21.95 -6.79
C TRP A 71 30.80 -21.31 -7.78
N LEU A 72 31.25 -20.07 -7.55
CA LEU A 72 32.26 -19.42 -8.38
C LEU A 72 33.61 -20.14 -8.27
N CYS A 73 34.05 -20.48 -7.07
CA CYS A 73 35.25 -21.29 -6.85
C CYS A 73 35.19 -22.59 -7.65
N TRP A 74 34.04 -23.28 -7.61
CA TRP A 74 33.80 -24.49 -8.40
C TRP A 74 33.92 -24.25 -9.92
N CYS A 75 33.34 -23.17 -10.42
CA CYS A 75 33.36 -22.84 -11.85
C CYS A 75 34.78 -22.52 -12.36
N PHE A 76 35.60 -21.85 -11.55
CA PHE A 76 36.95 -21.43 -11.94
C PHE A 76 38.04 -22.47 -11.65
N LEU A 77 37.79 -23.48 -10.82
CA LEU A 77 38.82 -24.47 -10.46
C LEU A 77 39.07 -25.45 -11.63
N PRO A 78 40.31 -25.62 -12.12
CA PRO A 78 40.62 -26.61 -13.15
C PRO A 78 40.48 -28.05 -12.63
N ASP A 79 40.13 -28.99 -13.51
CA ASP A 79 39.85 -30.40 -13.15
C ASP A 79 41.05 -31.07 -12.45
N ALA A 80 42.27 -30.69 -12.86
CA ALA A 80 43.49 -31.21 -12.27
C ALA A 80 43.67 -30.86 -10.78
N LEU A 81 43.18 -29.70 -10.33
CA LEU A 81 43.20 -29.34 -8.90
C LEU A 81 42.11 -30.07 -8.13
N LEU A 82 40.97 -30.31 -8.78
CA LEU A 82 39.83 -31.00 -8.19
C LEU A 82 40.15 -32.47 -7.89
N ASN A 83 40.80 -33.15 -8.85
CA ASN A 83 41.24 -34.54 -8.68
C ASN A 83 42.34 -34.64 -7.61
N ARG A 84 43.20 -33.61 -7.46
CA ARG A 84 44.20 -33.56 -6.36
C ARG A 84 43.58 -33.34 -4.99
N LEU A 85 42.43 -32.68 -4.92
CA LEU A 85 41.62 -32.54 -3.70
C LEU A 85 40.84 -33.82 -3.36
N GLY A 86 40.90 -34.86 -4.21
CA GLY A 86 40.20 -36.13 -4.01
C GLY A 86 38.73 -36.10 -4.42
N ILE A 87 38.32 -35.12 -5.24
CA ILE A 87 36.94 -34.98 -5.72
C ILE A 87 36.87 -35.46 -7.17
N ASP A 88 36.64 -36.77 -7.36
CA ASP A 88 36.61 -37.38 -8.69
C ASP A 88 35.20 -37.44 -9.31
N TYR A 89 34.14 -37.31 -8.51
CA TYR A 89 32.75 -37.41 -8.98
C TYR A 89 32.00 -36.09 -8.84
N TYR A 90 31.74 -35.44 -9.97
CA TYR A 90 30.99 -34.19 -10.03
C TYR A 90 30.25 -34.01 -11.36
N PRO A 91 29.14 -33.24 -11.38
CA PRO A 91 28.38 -32.99 -12.61
C PRO A 91 29.22 -32.18 -13.61
N SER A 92 28.98 -32.41 -14.91
CA SER A 92 29.70 -31.72 -15.98
C SER A 92 29.76 -30.19 -15.78
N LYS A 93 30.94 -29.59 -15.96
CA LYS A 93 31.13 -28.13 -15.82
C LYS A 93 30.22 -27.26 -16.66
N TRP A 94 29.58 -27.81 -17.69
CA TRP A 94 28.57 -27.10 -18.48
C TRP A 94 27.39 -26.57 -17.65
N TRP A 95 27.12 -27.16 -16.48
CA TRP A 95 26.14 -26.63 -15.53
C TRP A 95 26.48 -25.24 -14.99
N ALA A 96 27.77 -24.87 -14.96
CA ALA A 96 28.21 -23.51 -14.61
C ALA A 96 27.63 -22.45 -15.56
N LEU A 97 27.43 -22.81 -16.83
CA LEU A 97 26.82 -21.95 -17.83
C LEU A 97 25.29 -22.11 -17.86
N ALA A 98 24.81 -23.34 -17.74
CA ALA A 98 23.38 -23.63 -17.86
C ALA A 98 22.56 -22.92 -16.77
N VAL A 99 22.99 -23.01 -15.50
CA VAL A 99 22.25 -22.41 -14.37
C VAL A 99 22.01 -20.90 -14.55
N PRO A 100 23.03 -20.05 -14.75
CA PRO A 100 22.80 -18.62 -14.94
C PRO A 100 22.01 -18.31 -16.21
N ALA A 101 22.20 -19.08 -17.30
CA ALA A 101 21.41 -18.91 -18.51
C ALA A 101 19.92 -19.19 -18.28
N TYR A 102 19.58 -20.27 -17.57
CA TYR A 102 18.19 -20.58 -17.21
C TYR A 102 17.59 -19.52 -16.29
N VAL A 103 18.34 -18.99 -15.32
CA VAL A 103 17.85 -17.91 -14.44
C VAL A 103 17.51 -16.65 -15.25
N LEU A 104 18.35 -16.26 -16.22
CA LEU A 104 18.07 -15.11 -17.08
C LEU A 104 16.85 -15.33 -17.96
N VAL A 105 16.72 -16.51 -18.58
CA VAL A 105 15.55 -16.86 -19.40
C VAL A 105 14.28 -16.89 -18.56
N LEU A 106 14.33 -17.45 -17.35
CA LEU A 106 13.22 -17.48 -16.40
C LEU A 106 12.82 -16.07 -15.97
N MET A 107 13.79 -15.18 -15.73
CA MET A 107 13.53 -13.78 -15.41
C MET A 107 12.77 -13.06 -16.54
N VAL A 108 13.25 -13.21 -17.79
CA VAL A 108 12.58 -12.63 -18.97
C VAL A 108 11.17 -13.21 -19.14
N TYR A 109 11.03 -14.54 -19.01
CA TYR A 109 9.73 -15.19 -19.03
C TYR A 109 8.78 -14.65 -17.96
N GLY A 110 9.29 -14.44 -16.74
CA GLY A 110 8.53 -13.81 -15.65
C GLY A 110 8.03 -12.42 -16.00
N TYR A 111 8.88 -11.56 -16.58
CA TYR A 111 8.47 -10.22 -17.00
C TYR A 111 7.40 -10.23 -18.10
N VAL A 112 7.57 -11.08 -19.12
CA VAL A 112 6.60 -11.22 -20.20
C VAL A 112 5.28 -11.75 -19.65
N ALA A 113 5.32 -12.77 -18.78
CA ALA A 113 4.12 -13.34 -18.17
C ALA A 113 3.38 -12.32 -17.29
N LEU A 114 4.10 -11.55 -16.47
CA LEU A 114 3.52 -10.47 -15.66
C LEU A 114 2.91 -9.37 -16.52
N TRP A 115 3.59 -8.96 -17.59
CA TRP A 115 3.05 -7.97 -18.52
C TRP A 115 1.75 -8.46 -19.19
N SER A 116 1.75 -9.69 -19.70
CA SER A 116 0.56 -10.30 -20.30
C SER A 116 -0.57 -10.43 -19.28
N TYR A 117 -0.27 -10.89 -18.06
CA TYR A 117 -1.26 -11.03 -16.99
C TYR A 117 -1.87 -9.68 -16.59
N ASN A 118 -1.04 -8.65 -16.42
CA ASN A 118 -1.52 -7.30 -16.10
C ASN A 118 -2.39 -6.75 -17.24
N ARG A 119 -2.02 -7.02 -18.49
CA ARG A 119 -2.77 -6.58 -19.68
C ARG A 119 -4.13 -7.29 -19.84
N GLU A 120 -4.21 -8.57 -19.52
CA GLU A 120 -5.40 -9.37 -19.78
C GLU A 120 -6.34 -9.48 -18.57
N SER A 121 -5.80 -9.52 -17.36
CA SER A 121 -6.58 -9.81 -16.14
C SER A 121 -6.82 -8.59 -15.26
N LEU A 122 -5.86 -7.65 -15.17
CA LEU A 122 -5.93 -6.53 -14.23
C LEU A 122 -6.36 -5.21 -14.88
N THR A 123 -6.11 -5.04 -16.18
CA THR A 123 -6.47 -3.82 -16.91
C THR A 123 -7.71 -4.06 -17.76
N LEU A 124 -8.60 -3.07 -17.79
CA LEU A 124 -9.75 -3.08 -18.68
C LEU A 124 -9.25 -2.94 -20.14
N PRO A 125 -10.01 -3.45 -21.12
CA PRO A 125 -9.66 -3.26 -22.53
C PRO A 125 -9.49 -1.76 -22.83
N LEU A 126 -8.49 -1.39 -23.63
CA LEU A 126 -8.11 0.01 -23.87
C LEU A 126 -9.24 0.89 -24.43
N ASP A 127 -10.22 0.29 -25.09
CA ASP A 127 -11.38 0.97 -25.68
C ASP A 127 -12.52 1.20 -24.68
N ASP A 128 -12.33 0.81 -23.42
CA ASP A 128 -13.33 1.00 -22.38
C ASP A 128 -13.21 2.39 -21.74
N ILE A 129 -14.34 3.11 -21.73
CA ILE A 129 -14.45 4.43 -21.08
C ILE A 129 -14.20 4.37 -19.57
N ARG A 130 -14.38 3.20 -18.95
CA ARG A 130 -14.05 2.96 -17.54
C ARG A 130 -12.55 3.14 -17.23
N ASN A 131 -11.66 3.14 -18.22
CA ASN A 131 -10.25 3.52 -18.00
C ASN A 131 -10.08 5.01 -17.64
N PHE A 132 -11.05 5.86 -17.97
CA PHE A 132 -11.00 7.30 -17.71
C PHE A 132 -11.91 7.74 -16.56
N VAL A 133 -12.72 6.82 -16.03
CA VAL A 133 -13.77 7.14 -15.06
C VAL A 133 -13.56 6.28 -13.83
N ASP A 134 -13.44 6.94 -12.67
CA ASP A 134 -13.28 6.29 -11.37
C ASP A 134 -14.60 5.65 -10.89
N ASP A 135 -14.57 4.87 -9.82
CA ASP A 135 -15.72 4.11 -9.28
C ASP A 135 -16.93 5.01 -8.92
N SER A 136 -16.65 6.26 -8.56
CA SER A 136 -17.67 7.28 -8.26
C SER A 136 -18.17 8.06 -9.49
N GLY A 137 -17.58 7.81 -10.66
CA GLY A 137 -17.88 8.56 -11.88
C GLY A 137 -19.11 8.03 -12.62
N VAL A 138 -20.06 8.92 -12.90
CA VAL A 138 -21.29 8.57 -13.62
C VAL A 138 -21.03 8.57 -15.13
N VAL A 139 -20.90 7.39 -15.73
CA VAL A 139 -20.76 7.23 -17.19
C VAL A 139 -22.12 7.29 -17.87
N LEU A 140 -22.39 8.37 -18.61
CA LEU A 140 -23.66 8.58 -19.34
C LEU A 140 -23.94 7.48 -20.39
N THR A 141 -22.91 6.82 -20.93
CA THR A 141 -23.04 5.72 -21.91
C THR A 141 -23.76 4.48 -21.35
N SER A 142 -23.70 4.24 -20.03
CA SER A 142 -24.42 3.13 -19.39
C SER A 142 -25.93 3.36 -19.29
N VAL A 143 -26.38 4.61 -19.41
CA VAL A 143 -27.81 4.95 -19.32
C VAL A 143 -28.42 4.88 -20.72
N LYS A 144 -28.87 3.67 -21.07
CA LYS A 144 -29.50 3.39 -22.37
C LYS A 144 -30.69 4.35 -22.58
N LYS A 145 -30.53 5.31 -23.51
CA LYS A 145 -31.59 6.15 -24.09
C LYS A 145 -32.11 7.31 -23.21
N LEU A 146 -31.24 8.17 -22.70
CA LEU A 146 -31.65 9.44 -22.06
C LEU A 146 -32.01 10.50 -23.12
N LYS A 147 -33.07 11.27 -22.86
CA LYS A 147 -33.41 12.47 -23.65
C LYS A 147 -32.47 13.62 -23.28
N HIS A 148 -32.23 14.57 -24.19
CA HIS A 148 -31.35 15.73 -23.95
C HIS A 148 -31.65 16.46 -22.63
N THR A 149 -32.92 16.59 -22.26
CA THR A 149 -33.36 17.25 -21.03
C THR A 149 -32.90 16.55 -19.74
N GLU A 150 -32.69 15.22 -19.78
CA GLU A 150 -32.21 14.44 -18.64
C GLU A 150 -30.67 14.46 -18.55
N LEU A 151 -29.98 14.66 -19.69
CA LEU A 151 -28.52 14.85 -19.71
C LEU A 151 -28.10 16.14 -19.00
N ASP A 152 -28.89 17.21 -19.15
CA ASP A 152 -28.63 18.50 -18.52
C ASP A 152 -28.61 18.39 -16.98
N GLU A 153 -29.44 17.51 -16.39
CA GLU A 153 -29.40 17.28 -14.94
C GLU A 153 -28.06 16.71 -14.50
N TYR A 154 -27.51 15.71 -15.21
CA TYR A 154 -26.23 15.10 -14.84
C TYR A 154 -25.01 15.96 -15.23
N CYS A 155 -25.11 16.78 -16.28
CA CYS A 155 -24.04 17.69 -16.69
C CYS A 155 -23.87 18.87 -15.73
N PHE A 156 -24.96 19.37 -15.15
CA PHE A 156 -24.93 20.61 -14.36
C PHE A 156 -25.16 20.40 -12.85
N LYS A 157 -25.43 19.16 -12.42
CA LYS A 157 -25.59 18.82 -11.00
C LYS A 157 -24.31 18.14 -10.48
N PRO A 158 -23.61 18.74 -9.51
CA PRO A 158 -22.37 18.18 -8.99
C PRO A 158 -22.64 16.88 -8.21
N THR A 159 -21.62 16.01 -8.17
CA THR A 159 -21.56 14.86 -7.25
C THR A 159 -21.71 15.35 -5.80
N ASN A 160 -22.28 14.50 -4.95
CA ASN A 160 -22.62 14.83 -3.57
C ASN A 160 -21.44 15.45 -2.81
N GLY A 161 -21.67 16.60 -2.15
CA GLY A 161 -20.64 17.52 -1.64
C GLY A 161 -19.81 17.03 -0.44
N VAL A 162 -19.91 15.76 -0.09
CA VAL A 162 -19.12 15.14 0.99
C VAL A 162 -17.74 14.69 0.48
N TRP A 163 -17.62 14.38 -0.81
CA TRP A 163 -16.38 13.88 -1.42
C TRP A 163 -15.65 14.94 -2.25
N ASP A 164 -16.39 15.87 -2.88
CA ASP A 164 -15.82 17.02 -3.60
C ASP A 164 -16.73 18.24 -3.51
N LEU A 165 -16.13 19.43 -3.31
CA LEU A 165 -16.87 20.68 -3.34
C LEU A 165 -17.05 21.14 -4.80
N PRO A 166 -18.26 21.55 -5.23
CA PRO A 166 -18.47 22.00 -6.60
C PRO A 166 -17.50 23.13 -6.95
N ILE A 167 -16.86 23.07 -8.13
CA ILE A 167 -15.89 24.08 -8.58
C ILE A 167 -16.49 25.50 -8.58
N VAL A 168 -17.80 25.63 -8.79
CA VAL A 168 -18.53 26.88 -8.67
C VAL A 168 -18.51 27.42 -7.23
N THR A 169 -18.68 26.56 -6.23
CA THR A 169 -18.60 26.94 -4.81
C THR A 169 -17.17 27.36 -4.46
N VAL A 170 -16.16 26.62 -4.92
CA VAL A 170 -14.75 26.96 -4.70
C VAL A 170 -14.38 28.29 -5.37
N ASN A 171 -14.82 28.51 -6.61
CA ASN A 171 -14.59 29.75 -7.36
C ASN A 171 -15.31 30.93 -6.68
N ASN A 172 -16.53 30.74 -6.18
CA ASN A 172 -17.24 31.76 -5.40
C ASN A 172 -16.60 32.03 -4.03
N VAL A 173 -15.92 31.07 -3.41
CA VAL A 173 -15.17 31.30 -2.16
C VAL A 173 -13.85 32.02 -2.42
N LEU A 174 -13.11 31.61 -3.47
CA LEU A 174 -11.80 32.18 -3.81
C LEU A 174 -11.89 33.55 -4.50
N TYR A 175 -12.91 33.74 -5.34
CA TYR A 175 -13.05 34.91 -6.21
C TYR A 175 -14.40 35.63 -6.08
N GLY A 176 -15.36 35.04 -5.34
CA GLY A 176 -16.60 35.73 -5.04
C GLY A 176 -16.33 36.87 -4.06
N ASN A 177 -16.85 38.04 -4.42
CA ASN A 177 -16.54 39.37 -3.91
C ASN A 177 -16.92 39.61 -2.42
N ASN A 178 -16.43 38.78 -1.50
CA ASN A 178 -16.63 38.90 -0.05
C ASN A 178 -15.28 39.02 0.69
N GLY A 179 -14.36 39.79 0.14
CA GLY A 179 -13.09 40.08 0.78
C GLY A 179 -12.37 41.21 0.07
N ALA A 180 -12.66 42.43 0.52
CA ALA A 180 -11.83 43.59 0.26
C ALA A 180 -10.35 43.26 0.50
N PHE A 181 -9.52 43.55 -0.50
CA PHE A 181 -8.39 44.43 -0.29
C PHE A 181 -8.75 45.79 -0.86
#